data_AF-A0A3E1RDI9-F1
#
_entry.id   AF-A0A3E1RDI9-F1
#
_cell.length_a   1.000
_cell.length_b   1.000
_cell.length_c   1.000
_cell.angle_alpha   90.00
_cell.angle_beta   90.00
_cell.angle_gamma   90.00
#
_symmetry.space_group_name_H-M   'P 1'
#
loop_
_entity.id
_entity.type
_entity.pdbx_description
1 polymer ?
#
loop_
_entity_poly.entity_id
_entity_poly.type
_entity_poly.pdbx_seq_one_letter_code
_entity_poly.pdbx_strand_id
1 'polypeptide(L)'
;MTSHATEEPDYTVIQKLEDIEVREYAAYTVAEVVVAGTADEAGSLAFPILAGYIFGKNKGERKFAMTAPVTQAAEPVKLEMTAPVTQTAAPGGYRVQFVLPKGVTLASAPEPLDARVMLRDVAPSRVAVIRFSGFWSDANYQKHLAALQAALRTAGLLWVGEPVYSRYNAPFTPWFMRRNEIWLHLTTNP
;
A
#
# COMPACT_ATOMS: atom_id res chain seq x y z
N MET A 1 5.60 9.19 26.42
CA MET A 1 5.97 8.22 25.38
C MET A 1 5.19 8.58 24.13
N THR A 2 5.83 9.22 23.16
CA THR A 2 5.23 9.52 21.86
C THR A 2 4.91 8.19 21.17
N SER A 3 3.64 7.85 21.06
CA SER A 3 3.21 6.80 20.14
C SER A 3 3.62 7.24 18.74
N HIS A 4 4.71 6.68 18.21
CA HIS A 4 5.04 6.84 16.81
C HIS A 4 3.95 6.13 16.01
N ALA A 5 2.89 6.87 15.65
CA ALA A 5 1.92 6.40 14.69
C ALA A 5 2.69 6.21 13.38
N THR A 6 2.64 4.99 12.84
CA THR A 6 3.18 4.71 11.50
C THR A 6 2.48 5.64 10.52
N GLU A 7 3.25 6.28 9.65
CA GLU A 7 2.71 7.22 8.66
C GLU A 7 1.76 6.51 7.68
N GLU A 8 0.64 7.15 7.35
CA GLU A 8 -0.38 6.63 6.42
C GLU A 8 -0.63 7.63 5.27
N PRO A 9 -1.04 7.17 4.08
CA PRO A 9 -1.42 8.06 2.98
C PRO A 9 -2.61 8.94 3.38
N ASP A 10 -2.57 10.20 2.98
CA ASP A 10 -3.62 11.17 3.32
C ASP A 10 -4.93 10.85 2.59
N TYR A 11 -6.03 10.87 3.35
CA TYR A 11 -7.37 10.70 2.82
C TYR A 11 -8.41 11.54 3.55
N THR A 12 -9.52 11.80 2.88
CA THR A 12 -10.73 12.38 3.46
C THR A 12 -11.87 11.37 3.38
N VAL A 13 -12.61 11.17 4.48
CA VAL A 13 -13.84 10.38 4.45
C VAL A 13 -14.95 11.24 3.85
N ILE A 14 -15.44 10.84 2.67
CA ILE A 14 -16.48 11.59 1.93
C ILE A 14 -17.88 11.01 2.14
N GLN A 15 -17.98 9.74 2.57
CA GLN A 15 -19.26 9.10 2.88
C GLN A 15 -19.04 7.96 3.89
N LYS A 16 -20.03 7.70 4.74
CA LYS A 16 -20.08 6.55 5.65
C LYS A 16 -21.31 5.71 5.36
N LEU A 17 -21.14 4.39 5.31
CA LEU A 17 -22.16 3.37 5.07
C LEU A 17 -22.03 2.31 6.16
N GLU A 18 -22.64 2.54 7.33
CA GLU A 18 -22.47 1.68 8.52
C GLU A 18 -20.98 1.51 8.89
N ASP A 19 -20.43 0.29 8.77
CA ASP A 19 -19.03 -0.06 9.06
C ASP A 19 -18.07 0.22 7.88
N ILE A 20 -18.57 0.84 6.80
CA ILE A 20 -17.81 1.13 5.58
C ILE A 20 -17.61 2.63 5.42
N GLU A 21 -16.41 3.01 5.00
CA GLU A 21 -16.06 4.39 4.67
C GLU A 21 -15.76 4.49 3.18
N VAL A 22 -16.32 5.50 2.51
CA VAL A 22 -15.81 5.94 1.22
C VAL A 22 -14.79 7.04 1.48
N ARG A 23 -13.56 6.79 1.04
CA ARG A 23 -12.41 7.67 1.24
C ARG A 23 -11.94 8.21 -0.10
N GLU A 24 -11.57 9.47 -0.13
CA GLU A 24 -10.83 10.08 -1.24
C GLU A 24 -9.36 10.21 -0.83
N TYR A 25 -8.50 9.45 -1.50
CA TYR A 25 -7.05 9.49 -1.30
C TYR A 25 -6.41 10.51 -2.23
N ALA A 26 -5.47 11.28 -1.70
CA ALA A 26 -4.56 12.07 -2.52
C ALA A 26 -3.60 11.17 -3.31
N ALA A 27 -2.85 11.76 -4.24
CA ALA A 27 -1.78 11.02 -4.90
C ALA A 27 -0.67 10.66 -3.89
N TYR A 28 -0.09 9.47 -4.03
CA TYR A 28 1.03 9.02 -3.23
C TYR A 28 1.95 8.11 -4.03
N THR A 29 3.22 8.02 -3.64
CA THR A 29 4.20 7.15 -4.28
C THR A 29 4.32 5.84 -3.52
N VAL A 30 4.49 4.73 -4.24
CA VAL A 30 4.71 3.39 -3.68
C VAL A 30 5.97 2.76 -4.22
N ALA A 31 6.57 1.89 -3.42
CA ALA A 31 7.45 0.82 -3.90
C ALA A 31 6.65 -0.48 -3.98
N GLU A 32 6.67 -1.12 -5.14
CA GLU A 32 5.90 -2.35 -5.40
C GLU A 32 6.76 -3.46 -5.98
N VAL A 33 6.34 -4.70 -5.74
CA VAL A 33 6.90 -5.91 -6.35
C VAL A 33 5.76 -6.87 -6.69
N VAL A 34 5.92 -7.61 -7.78
CA VAL A 34 5.03 -8.74 -8.11
C VAL A 34 5.74 -10.03 -7.75
N VAL A 35 5.07 -10.87 -6.96
CA VAL A 35 5.58 -12.19 -6.54
C VAL A 35 4.64 -13.30 -6.99
N ALA A 36 5.22 -14.40 -7.46
CA ALA A 36 4.47 -15.61 -7.78
C ALA A 36 4.16 -16.38 -6.49
N GLY A 37 2.93 -16.85 -6.33
CA GLY A 37 2.49 -17.58 -5.14
C GLY A 37 1.01 -17.34 -4.84
N THR A 38 0.54 -17.92 -3.75
CA THR A 38 -0.82 -17.71 -3.23
C THR A 38 -0.94 -16.35 -2.52
N ALA A 39 -2.18 -15.92 -2.26
CA ALA A 39 -2.43 -14.68 -1.50
C ALA A 39 -1.76 -14.71 -0.12
N ASP A 40 -1.74 -15.86 0.55
CA ASP A 40 -1.18 -16.01 1.89
C ASP A 40 0.35 -15.93 1.89
N GLU A 41 0.99 -16.40 0.81
CA GLU A 41 2.45 -16.39 0.66
C GLU A 41 2.98 -15.03 0.19
N ALA A 42 2.19 -14.28 -0.59
CA ALA A 42 2.62 -13.06 -1.25
C ALA A 42 3.25 -12.04 -0.29
N GLY A 43 2.65 -11.84 0.88
CA GLY A 43 3.21 -10.95 1.91
C GLY A 43 4.60 -11.37 2.39
N SER A 44 4.78 -12.66 2.69
CA SER A 44 6.04 -13.21 3.19
C SER A 44 7.15 -13.22 2.13
N LEU A 45 6.78 -13.38 0.86
CA LEU A 45 7.71 -13.33 -0.28
C LEU A 45 8.14 -11.89 -0.62
N ALA A 46 7.19 -10.94 -0.60
CA ALA A 46 7.45 -9.56 -0.99
C ALA A 46 8.12 -8.74 0.13
N PHE A 47 7.77 -9.00 1.40
CA PHE A 47 8.24 -8.18 2.53
C PHE A 47 9.76 -8.06 2.61
N PRO A 48 10.58 -9.13 2.53
CA PRO A 48 12.04 -9.01 2.58
C PRO A 48 12.64 -8.19 1.44
N ILE A 49 12.00 -8.20 0.26
CA ILE A 49 12.44 -7.45 -0.92
C ILE A 49 12.21 -5.96 -0.69
N LEU A 50 10.97 -5.59 -0.34
CA LEU A 50 10.59 -4.20 -0.10
C LEU A 50 11.26 -3.62 1.16
N ALA A 51 11.37 -4.41 2.24
CA ALA A 51 12.12 -4.04 3.43
C ALA A 51 13.61 -3.81 3.09
N GLY A 52 14.20 -4.63 2.23
CA GLY A 52 15.55 -4.41 1.73
C GLY A 52 15.72 -3.02 1.12
N TYR A 53 14.80 -2.62 0.22
CA TYR A 53 14.79 -1.29 -0.38
C TYR A 53 14.66 -0.16 0.66
N ILE A 54 13.70 -0.29 1.58
CA ILE A 54 13.43 0.70 2.63
C ILE A 54 14.61 0.85 3.59
N PHE A 55 15.31 -0.24 3.92
CA PHE A 55 16.44 -0.24 4.85
C PHE A 55 17.80 -0.06 4.17
N GLY A 56 17.84 0.48 2.95
CA GLY A 56 19.08 0.96 2.32
C GLY A 56 19.64 0.10 1.19
N LYS A 57 18.89 -0.85 0.63
CA LYS A 57 19.26 -1.48 -0.66
C LYS A 57 18.78 -0.63 -1.85
N ASN A 58 19.21 0.62 -1.86
CA ASN A 58 18.94 1.61 -2.91
C ASN A 58 20.20 2.43 -3.22
N LYS A 59 20.20 3.16 -4.33
CA LYS A 59 21.35 3.95 -4.80
C LYS A 59 21.45 5.33 -4.13
N GLY A 60 20.66 5.61 -3.09
CA GLY A 60 20.61 6.94 -2.49
C GLY A 60 19.75 7.95 -3.26
N GLU A 61 19.85 9.22 -2.88
CA GLU A 61 19.07 10.31 -3.48
C GLU A 61 19.30 10.44 -4.99
N ARG A 62 18.21 10.60 -5.74
CA ARG A 62 18.23 10.86 -7.17
C ARG A 62 18.59 12.33 -7.42
N LYS A 63 19.88 12.66 -7.47
CA LYS A 63 20.33 14.00 -7.87
C LYS A 63 20.11 14.20 -9.38
N PHE A 64 19.18 15.07 -9.76
CA PHE A 64 19.09 15.56 -11.14
C PHE A 64 20.32 16.42 -11.43
N ALA A 65 21.32 15.82 -12.06
CA ALA A 65 22.52 16.52 -12.47
C ALA A 65 22.21 17.49 -13.64
N MET A 66 21.96 18.76 -13.32
CA MET A 66 22.05 19.86 -14.30
C MET A 66 23.36 20.66 -14.19
N THR A 67 24.30 20.26 -13.32
CA THR A 67 25.60 20.93 -13.19
C THR A 67 26.72 19.90 -13.05
N ALA A 68 27.65 19.91 -14.01
CA ALA A 68 28.89 19.12 -14.01
C ALA A 68 29.84 19.49 -12.85
N PRO A 69 30.90 18.70 -12.64
CA PRO A 69 30.88 17.32 -12.16
C PRO A 69 30.87 17.31 -10.62
N VAL A 70 30.03 16.47 -10.00
CA VAL A 70 30.23 16.12 -8.58
C VAL A 70 30.38 14.61 -8.49
N THR A 71 31.63 14.18 -8.43
CA THR A 71 32.08 12.83 -8.06
C THR A 71 31.79 12.58 -6.58
N GLN A 72 30.51 12.52 -6.21
CA GLN A 72 30.05 11.92 -4.97
C GLN A 72 29.00 10.89 -5.37
N ALA A 73 29.39 9.61 -5.35
CA ALA A 73 28.43 8.53 -5.46
C ALA A 73 27.35 8.74 -4.38
N ALA A 74 26.08 8.74 -4.78
CA ALA A 74 24.99 8.86 -3.83
C ALA A 74 25.04 7.68 -2.84
N GLU A 75 25.00 7.99 -1.55
CA GLU A 75 25.02 6.98 -0.49
C GLU A 75 23.62 6.41 -0.26
N PRO A 76 23.49 5.11 0.04
CA PRO A 76 22.20 4.51 0.31
C PRO A 76 21.45 5.22 1.45
N VAL A 77 20.16 5.46 1.26
CA VAL A 77 19.31 6.16 2.23
C VAL A 77 18.32 5.20 2.85
N LYS A 78 18.10 5.32 4.17
CA LYS A 78 17.05 4.61 4.88
C LYS A 78 15.75 5.42 4.79
N LEU A 79 14.67 4.77 4.40
CA LEU A 79 13.31 5.32 4.40
C LEU A 79 12.59 4.89 5.69
N GLU A 80 11.68 5.73 6.16
CA GLU A 80 10.77 5.37 7.26
C GLU A 80 9.72 4.38 6.78
N MET A 81 9.30 3.48 7.67
CA MET A 81 8.20 2.57 7.37
C MET A 81 6.86 3.29 7.47
N THR A 82 5.99 3.03 6.50
CA THR A 82 4.61 3.53 6.44
C THR A 82 3.62 2.36 6.51
N ALA A 83 2.34 2.70 6.63
CA ALA A 83 1.22 1.80 6.49
C ALA A 83 0.20 2.40 5.49
N PRO A 84 -0.69 1.61 4.90
CA PRO A 84 -0.71 0.15 4.92
C PRO A 84 0.32 -0.47 3.97
N VAL A 85 0.61 -1.75 4.21
CA VAL A 85 1.13 -2.65 3.16
C VAL A 85 -0.06 -3.23 2.41
N THR A 86 -0.16 -2.94 1.12
CA THR A 86 -1.28 -3.39 0.28
C THR A 86 -0.90 -4.63 -0.52
N GLN A 87 -1.91 -5.44 -0.85
CA GLN A 87 -1.77 -6.63 -1.67
C GLN A 87 -2.97 -6.77 -2.60
N THR A 88 -2.71 -7.03 -3.89
CA THR A 88 -3.73 -7.13 -4.92
C THR A 88 -3.35 -8.21 -5.94
N ALA A 89 -4.32 -8.92 -6.48
CA ALA A 89 -4.08 -9.88 -7.57
C ALA A 89 -3.53 -9.15 -8.82
N ALA A 90 -2.57 -9.76 -9.50
CA ALA A 90 -1.93 -9.22 -10.69
C ALA A 90 -1.50 -10.33 -11.66
N PRO A 91 -1.28 -10.04 -12.95
CA PRO A 91 -0.67 -11.01 -13.86
C PRO A 91 0.66 -11.51 -13.29
N GLY A 92 0.81 -12.84 -13.18
CA GLY A 92 2.00 -13.47 -12.61
C GLY A 92 2.00 -13.67 -11.10
N GLY A 93 0.93 -13.29 -10.38
CA GLY A 93 0.75 -13.59 -8.96
C GLY A 93 0.08 -12.45 -8.20
N TYR A 94 0.79 -11.89 -7.21
CA TYR A 94 0.28 -10.80 -6.38
C TYR A 94 1.24 -9.61 -6.40
N ARG A 95 0.67 -8.42 -6.60
CA ARG A 95 1.36 -7.16 -6.39
C ARG A 95 1.26 -6.80 -4.92
N VAL A 96 2.41 -6.55 -4.29
CA VAL A 96 2.51 -6.03 -2.93
C VAL A 96 3.13 -4.66 -2.98
N GLN A 97 2.55 -3.69 -2.26
CA GLN A 97 3.01 -2.30 -2.29
C GLN A 97 3.24 -1.77 -0.88
N PHE A 98 4.27 -0.95 -0.74
CA PHE A 98 4.55 -0.13 0.42
C PHE A 98 4.42 1.33 0.02
N VAL A 99 3.64 2.09 0.79
CA VAL A 99 3.55 3.54 0.62
C VAL A 99 4.90 4.16 1.00
N LEU A 100 5.37 5.16 0.26
CA LEU A 100 6.56 5.90 0.66
C LEU A 100 6.18 7.03 1.63
N PRO A 101 7.09 7.45 2.53
CA PRO A 101 6.86 8.59 3.43
C PRO A 101 6.42 9.85 2.68
N LYS A 102 5.65 10.72 3.34
CA LYS A 102 5.19 11.97 2.71
C LYS A 102 6.39 12.81 2.27
N GLY A 103 6.24 13.43 1.09
CA GLY A 103 7.30 14.23 0.46
C GLY A 103 8.26 13.41 -0.41
N VAL A 104 8.28 12.08 -0.30
CA VAL A 104 8.98 11.23 -1.26
C VAL A 104 8.08 11.05 -2.48
N THR A 105 8.53 11.55 -3.62
CA THR A 105 7.85 11.44 -4.92
C THR A 105 8.61 10.47 -5.81
N LEU A 106 8.04 10.03 -6.93
CA LEU A 106 8.75 9.22 -7.91
C LEU A 106 10.06 9.87 -8.42
N ALA A 107 10.12 11.20 -8.43
CA ALA A 107 11.31 11.95 -8.85
C ALA A 107 12.42 11.97 -7.78
N SER A 108 12.05 11.98 -6.49
CA SER A 108 12.99 12.05 -5.37
C SER A 108 13.28 10.70 -4.72
N ALA A 109 12.45 9.69 -4.97
CA ALA A 109 12.60 8.35 -4.42
C ALA A 109 13.96 7.72 -4.82
N PRO A 110 14.69 7.13 -3.86
CA PRO A 110 15.94 6.43 -4.15
C PRO A 110 15.76 5.34 -5.20
N GLU A 111 16.69 5.20 -6.13
CA GLU A 111 16.59 4.14 -7.13
C GLU A 111 16.82 2.77 -6.47
N PRO A 112 15.92 1.79 -6.62
CA PRO A 112 16.12 0.46 -6.05
C PRO A 112 17.35 -0.24 -6.65
N LEU A 113 18.07 -1.02 -5.84
CA LEU A 113 19.13 -1.92 -6.34
C LEU A 113 18.57 -3.24 -6.87
N ASP A 114 17.42 -3.68 -6.35
CA ASP A 114 16.74 -4.88 -6.79
C ASP A 114 15.79 -4.54 -7.94
N ALA A 115 16.06 -5.07 -9.13
CA ALA A 115 15.29 -4.80 -10.34
C ALA A 115 13.82 -5.26 -10.27
N ARG A 116 13.46 -6.09 -9.27
CA ARG A 116 12.08 -6.51 -9.03
C ARG A 116 11.26 -5.42 -8.33
N VAL A 117 11.91 -4.46 -7.68
CA VAL A 117 11.24 -3.34 -7.01
C VAL A 117 10.98 -2.25 -8.05
N MET A 118 9.71 -1.92 -8.22
CA MET A 118 9.25 -0.84 -9.09
C MET A 118 8.73 0.31 -8.24
N LEU A 119 9.05 1.54 -8.65
CA LEU A 119 8.48 2.74 -8.04
C LEU A 119 7.34 3.24 -8.91
N ARG A 120 6.24 3.64 -8.29
CA ARG A 120 5.05 4.08 -9.01
C ARG A 120 4.30 5.18 -8.24
N ASP A 121 3.77 6.14 -8.98
CA ASP A 121 2.76 7.06 -8.46
C ASP A 121 1.36 6.44 -8.57
N VAL A 122 0.65 6.44 -7.44
CA VAL A 122 -0.77 6.12 -7.36
C VAL A 122 -1.53 7.44 -7.48
N ALA A 123 -2.37 7.53 -8.51
CA ALA A 123 -3.19 8.71 -8.75
C ALA A 123 -4.26 8.88 -7.66
N PRO A 124 -4.79 10.10 -7.46
CA PRO A 124 -5.91 10.31 -6.56
C PRO A 124 -7.07 9.38 -6.91
N SER A 125 -7.67 8.76 -5.90
CA SER A 125 -8.72 7.77 -6.14
C SER A 125 -9.74 7.73 -5.01
N ARG A 126 -10.96 7.33 -5.37
CA ARG A 126 -12.03 7.04 -4.41
C ARG A 126 -12.06 5.56 -4.12
N VAL A 127 -12.04 5.22 -2.84
CA VAL A 127 -11.95 3.85 -2.37
C VAL A 127 -13.00 3.63 -1.30
N ALA A 128 -13.80 2.58 -1.46
CA ALA A 128 -14.65 2.08 -0.40
C ALA A 128 -13.86 1.10 0.47
N VAL A 129 -13.93 1.27 1.78
CA VAL A 129 -13.11 0.57 2.75
C VAL A 129 -13.98 -0.06 3.82
N ILE A 130 -13.81 -1.36 4.04
CA ILE A 130 -14.27 -2.05 5.25
C ILE A 130 -13.08 -2.33 6.17
N ARG A 131 -13.21 -1.99 7.44
CA ARG A 131 -12.19 -2.28 8.47
C ARG A 131 -12.62 -3.48 9.32
N PHE A 132 -11.67 -4.35 9.64
CA PHE A 132 -11.91 -5.49 10.51
C PHE A 132 -10.65 -5.95 11.26
N SER A 133 -10.85 -6.78 12.27
CA SER A 133 -9.78 -7.44 13.03
C SER A 133 -9.83 -8.96 12.81
N GLY A 134 -8.87 -9.68 13.40
CA GLY A 134 -8.86 -11.13 13.32
C GLY A 134 -7.58 -11.71 12.71
N PHE A 135 -7.60 -13.02 12.54
CA PHE A 135 -6.59 -13.74 11.78
C PHE A 135 -6.67 -13.39 10.28
N TRP A 136 -5.52 -13.51 9.62
CA TRP A 136 -5.39 -13.40 8.16
C TRP A 136 -5.77 -14.73 7.51
N SER A 137 -7.04 -15.10 7.58
CA SER A 137 -7.57 -16.29 6.90
C SER A 137 -8.42 -15.88 5.71
N ASP A 138 -8.42 -16.71 4.67
CA ASP A 138 -9.28 -16.52 3.49
C ASP A 138 -10.76 -16.39 3.92
N ALA A 139 -11.24 -17.23 4.84
CA ALA A 139 -12.61 -17.13 5.35
C ALA A 139 -12.93 -15.75 5.96
N ASN A 140 -12.01 -15.16 6.74
CA ASN A 140 -12.22 -13.83 7.32
C ASN A 140 -12.20 -12.75 6.24
N TYR A 141 -11.31 -12.88 5.26
CA TYR A 141 -11.23 -11.99 4.10
C TYR A 141 -12.52 -12.04 3.26
N GLN A 142 -12.97 -13.24 2.84
CA GLN A 142 -14.17 -13.42 2.02
C GLN A 142 -15.43 -12.90 2.72
N LYS A 143 -15.56 -13.12 4.04
CA LYS A 143 -16.68 -12.60 4.84
C LYS A 143 -16.79 -11.07 4.72
N HIS A 144 -15.69 -10.36 4.90
CA HIS A 144 -15.69 -8.89 4.89
C HIS A 144 -15.74 -8.33 3.46
N LEU A 145 -15.14 -9.01 2.48
CA LEU A 145 -15.29 -8.65 1.07
C LEU A 145 -16.76 -8.74 0.64
N ALA A 146 -17.45 -9.82 1.00
CA ALA A 146 -18.87 -10.00 0.68
C ALA A 146 -19.75 -8.91 1.33
N ALA A 147 -19.48 -8.57 2.59
CA ALA A 147 -20.18 -7.49 3.30
C ALA A 147 -19.97 -6.13 2.61
N LEU A 148 -18.72 -5.80 2.24
CA LEU A 148 -18.37 -4.58 1.52
C LEU A 148 -19.11 -4.50 0.17
N GLN A 149 -19.06 -5.56 -0.63
CA GLN A 149 -19.74 -5.60 -1.93
C GLN A 149 -21.26 -5.48 -1.80
N ALA A 150 -21.86 -6.12 -0.78
CA ALA A 150 -23.29 -6.03 -0.54
C ALA A 150 -23.72 -4.59 -0.19
N ALA A 151 -23.00 -3.93 0.70
CA ALA A 151 -23.28 -2.54 1.07
C ALA A 151 -23.11 -1.57 -0.11
N LEU A 152 -22.07 -1.75 -0.95
CA LEU A 152 -21.89 -0.94 -2.15
C LEU A 152 -23.03 -1.11 -3.16
N ARG A 153 -23.49 -2.36 -3.37
CA ARG A 153 -24.65 -2.63 -4.24
C ARG A 153 -25.92 -1.96 -3.70
N THR A 154 -26.17 -2.05 -2.39
CA THR A 154 -27.33 -1.38 -1.75
C THR A 154 -27.25 0.14 -1.89
N ALA A 155 -26.05 0.71 -1.80
CA ALA A 155 -25.82 2.14 -1.98
C ALA A 155 -25.77 2.61 -3.45
N GLY A 156 -25.88 1.69 -4.42
CA GLY A 156 -25.78 2.01 -5.84
C GLY A 156 -24.39 2.44 -6.30
N LEU A 157 -23.34 2.09 -5.53
CA LEU A 157 -21.96 2.43 -5.83
C LEU A 157 -21.28 1.32 -6.63
N LEU A 158 -20.72 1.67 -7.79
CA LEU A 158 -19.97 0.77 -8.65
C LEU A 158 -18.47 0.82 -8.31
N TRP A 159 -17.80 -0.31 -8.45
CA TRP A 159 -16.35 -0.44 -8.27
C TRP A 159 -15.70 -1.15 -9.46
N VAL A 160 -14.39 -1.00 -9.57
CA VAL A 160 -13.57 -1.55 -10.66
C VAL A 160 -12.31 -2.22 -10.13
N GLY A 161 -11.84 -3.19 -10.90
CA GLY A 161 -10.61 -3.92 -10.61
C GLY A 161 -10.73 -4.90 -9.45
N GLU A 162 -9.58 -5.37 -9.01
CA GLU A 162 -9.44 -6.38 -7.96
C GLU A 162 -9.49 -5.74 -6.57
N PRO A 163 -10.00 -6.45 -5.55
CA PRO A 163 -9.95 -5.97 -4.18
C PRO A 163 -8.50 -5.82 -3.70
N VAL A 164 -8.25 -4.77 -2.93
CA VAL A 164 -6.94 -4.51 -2.34
C VAL A 164 -6.99 -4.84 -0.86
N TYR A 165 -6.15 -5.78 -0.42
CA TYR A 165 -6.02 -6.15 0.97
C TYR A 165 -4.93 -5.32 1.65
N SER A 166 -5.31 -4.56 2.67
CA SER A 166 -4.46 -3.55 3.31
C SER A 166 -4.17 -3.92 4.77
N ARG A 167 -2.90 -4.15 5.08
CA ARG A 167 -2.42 -4.54 6.41
C ARG A 167 -1.65 -3.39 7.05
N TYR A 168 -2.06 -3.00 8.26
CA TYR A 168 -1.47 -1.86 8.97
C TYR A 168 -0.48 -2.25 10.06
N ASN A 169 -0.56 -3.50 10.54
CA ASN A 169 0.14 -3.92 11.73
C ASN A 169 1.32 -4.83 11.41
N ALA A 170 2.38 -4.68 12.20
CA ALA A 170 3.53 -5.56 12.15
C ALA A 170 3.16 -7.00 12.58
N PRO A 171 3.93 -8.02 12.13
CA PRO A 171 3.62 -9.43 12.38
C PRO A 171 3.40 -9.81 13.86
N PHE A 172 4.10 -9.13 14.79
CA PHE A 172 4.02 -9.38 16.23
C PHE A 172 2.77 -8.79 16.91
N THR A 173 1.94 -8.02 16.19
CA THR A 173 0.72 -7.44 16.78
C THR A 173 -0.29 -8.56 17.06
N PRO A 174 -0.87 -8.65 18.28
CA PRO A 174 -1.90 -9.63 18.61
C PRO A 174 -3.07 -9.58 17.63
N TRP A 175 -3.56 -10.73 17.18
CA TRP A 175 -4.51 -10.85 16.07
C TRP A 175 -5.81 -10.05 16.27
N PHE A 176 -6.31 -9.94 17.51
CA PHE A 176 -7.52 -9.18 17.84
C PHE A 176 -7.31 -7.66 17.87
N MET A 177 -6.05 -7.20 17.91
CA MET A 177 -5.67 -5.79 17.85
C MET A 177 -5.26 -5.34 16.44
N ARG A 178 -5.21 -6.27 15.47
CA ARG A 178 -4.86 -5.94 14.08
C ARG A 178 -5.99 -5.14 13.43
N ARG A 179 -5.61 -4.08 12.73
CA ARG A 179 -6.38 -3.36 11.73
C ARG A 179 -6.03 -3.96 10.36
N ASN A 180 -7.00 -4.67 9.80
CA ASN A 180 -7.01 -5.07 8.41
C ASN A 180 -8.10 -4.28 7.69
N GLU A 181 -7.87 -3.98 6.42
CA GLU A 181 -8.87 -3.35 5.58
C GLU A 181 -8.95 -4.05 4.22
N ILE A 182 -10.14 -4.05 3.63
CA ILE A 182 -10.34 -4.39 2.21
C ILE A 182 -10.85 -3.13 1.51
N TRP A 183 -10.22 -2.84 0.38
CA TRP A 183 -10.42 -1.65 -0.41
C TRP A 183 -10.98 -2.05 -1.78
N LEU A 184 -12.04 -1.37 -2.21
CA LEU A 184 -12.56 -1.44 -3.58
C LEU A 184 -12.51 -0.06 -4.22
N HIS A 185 -11.82 0.06 -5.34
CA HIS A 185 -11.73 1.30 -6.09
C HIS A 185 -13.08 1.60 -6.74
N LEU A 186 -13.67 2.74 -6.40
CA LEU A 186 -14.94 3.15 -6.99
C LEU A 186 -14.71 3.66 -8.42
N THR A 187 -15.69 3.44 -9.30
CA THR A 187 -15.70 4.13 -10.59
C THR A 187 -15.76 5.63 -10.36
N THR A 188 -14.81 6.39 -10.87
CA THR A 188 -15.03 7.83 -11.07
C THR A 188 -16.17 7.96 -12.07
N ASN A 189 -17.35 8.36 -11.60
CA ASN A 189 -18.45 8.72 -12.49
C ASN A 189 -17.93 9.88 -13.37
N PRO A 190 -18.03 9.79 -14.70
CA PRO A 190 -17.67 10.90 -15.60
C PRO A 190 -18.52 12.14 -15.34
#